data_AF-A0A4S1DYA6-F1
#
_entry.id   AF-A0A4S1DYA6-F1
#
_cell.length_a   1.000
_cell.length_b   1.000
_cell.length_c   1.000
_cell.angle_alpha   90.00
_cell.angle_beta   90.00
_cell.angle_gamma   90.00
#
_symmetry.space_group_name_H-M   'P 1'
#
loop_
_entity.id
_entity.type
_entity.pdbx_description
1 polymer ?
#
loop_
_entity_poly.entity_id
_entity_poly.type
_entity_poly.pdbx_seq_one_letter_code
_entity_poly.pdbx_strand_id
1 'polypeptide(L)'
;MLKNVISFIISISCVFGWSQHIKFESFETSSGLSNNSVIDIENDLDGGLWIATWDGLNYYDGYEFTIYKHDVNDNTSIPGNYIVKLERDNAGFIWIFTRGGNVSKYIGNNKFQNLKFDEAPKRMEVSKKGNIIIQTEIFHKIQECLLKE
;
A
#
# COMPACT_ATOMS: atom_id res chain seq x y z
N MET A 1 26.60 -13.19 -69.21
CA MET A 1 27.55 -13.18 -68.06
C MET A 1 27.40 -11.81 -67.42
N LEU A 2 26.61 -11.61 -66.37
CA LEU A 2 26.98 -11.87 -64.98
C LEU A 2 25.67 -12.02 -64.17
N LYS A 3 25.27 -13.25 -63.87
CA LYS A 3 24.55 -13.54 -62.63
C LYS A 3 25.65 -13.67 -61.57
N ASN A 4 25.40 -13.23 -60.33
CA ASN A 4 26.27 -13.34 -59.15
C ASN A 4 27.00 -12.04 -58.73
N VAL A 5 26.25 -11.09 -58.20
CA VAL A 5 26.67 -10.37 -56.98
C VAL A 5 25.48 -10.39 -56.02
N ILE A 6 25.20 -11.58 -55.53
CA ILE A 6 24.34 -11.81 -54.37
C ILE A 6 25.13 -11.34 -53.13
N SER A 7 24.42 -10.71 -52.19
CA SER A 7 24.78 -10.63 -50.77
C SER A 7 25.95 -9.72 -50.39
N PHE A 8 25.66 -8.46 -50.01
CA PHE A 8 26.05 -7.88 -48.71
C PHE A 8 25.59 -6.40 -48.56
N ILE A 9 24.29 -6.11 -48.73
CA ILE A 9 23.72 -4.85 -48.23
C ILE A 9 22.57 -5.20 -47.27
N ILE A 10 22.90 -6.01 -46.28
CA ILE A 10 22.18 -6.06 -45.02
C ILE A 10 23.19 -5.56 -43.99
N SER A 11 23.44 -4.25 -43.99
CA SER A 11 24.24 -3.64 -42.95
C SER A 11 23.55 -2.39 -42.45
N ILE A 12 22.92 -2.59 -41.30
CA ILE A 12 22.67 -1.58 -40.29
C ILE A 12 21.46 -0.70 -40.62
N SER A 13 20.28 -1.33 -40.70
CA SER A 13 19.17 -0.77 -39.96
C SER A 13 19.52 -0.92 -38.49
N CYS A 14 20.20 0.08 -37.92
CA CYS A 14 20.23 0.29 -36.48
C CYS A 14 18.77 0.30 -36.05
N VAL A 15 18.32 -0.78 -35.43
CA VAL A 15 17.16 -0.72 -34.56
C VAL A 15 17.62 0.20 -33.43
N PHE A 16 17.36 1.50 -33.59
CA PHE A 16 17.43 2.41 -32.46
C PHE A 16 16.37 1.89 -31.49
N GLY A 17 16.81 1.08 -30.53
CA GLY A 17 16.02 0.77 -29.36
C GLY A 17 15.81 2.10 -28.66
N TRP A 18 14.63 2.69 -28.82
CA TRP A 18 14.21 3.83 -28.02
C TRP A 18 14.08 3.30 -26.59
N SER A 19 15.18 3.35 -25.84
CA SER A 19 15.11 3.21 -24.39
C SER A 19 14.22 4.33 -23.89
N GLN A 20 13.11 4.00 -23.24
CA GLN A 20 12.30 5.02 -22.59
C GLN A 20 13.19 5.67 -21.53
N HIS A 21 13.40 6.98 -21.63
CA HIS A 21 13.96 7.75 -20.54
C HIS A 21 12.92 7.85 -19.43
N ILE A 22 12.92 6.85 -18.53
CA ILE A 22 12.06 6.88 -17.36
C ILE A 22 12.56 7.99 -16.45
N LYS A 23 11.72 9.01 -16.26
CA LYS A 23 11.95 10.07 -15.27
C LYS A 23 11.19 9.70 -14.01
N PHE A 24 11.86 9.80 -12.88
CA PHE A 24 11.25 9.63 -11.57
C PHE A 24 11.13 10.99 -10.92
N GLU A 25 9.98 11.23 -10.33
CA GLU A 25 9.82 12.25 -9.29
C GLU A 25 10.01 11.55 -7.94
N SER A 26 10.71 12.21 -7.03
CA SER A 26 11.04 11.67 -5.72
C SER A 26 10.37 12.52 -4.65
N PHE A 27 9.68 11.85 -3.73
CA PHE A 27 9.12 12.45 -2.53
C PHE A 27 9.87 11.93 -1.31
N GLU A 28 10.41 12.84 -0.51
CA GLU A 28 11.12 12.53 0.73
C GLU A 28 10.39 13.12 1.93
N THR A 29 10.96 12.96 3.12
CA THR A 29 10.47 13.66 4.32
C THR A 29 10.43 15.17 4.19
N SER A 30 11.35 15.75 3.41
CA SER A 30 11.35 17.18 3.06
C SER A 30 10.17 17.59 2.17
N SER A 31 9.53 16.63 1.50
CA SER A 31 8.39 16.80 0.59
C SER A 31 7.04 16.41 1.22
N GLY A 32 7.01 16.10 2.52
CA GLY A 32 5.78 15.81 3.26
C GLY A 32 5.56 14.33 3.61
N LEU A 33 6.44 13.41 3.20
CA LEU A 33 6.36 12.02 3.64
C LEU A 33 6.74 11.90 5.13
N SER A 34 6.06 11.09 5.92
CA SER A 34 6.35 10.97 7.36
C SER A 34 7.68 10.27 7.65
N ASN A 35 8.14 9.40 6.76
CA ASN A 35 9.39 8.64 6.89
C ASN A 35 9.84 8.09 5.52
N ASN A 36 11.15 8.09 5.24
CA ASN A 36 11.70 7.63 3.95
C ASN A 36 11.67 6.10 3.78
N SER A 37 11.39 5.32 4.82
CA SER A 37 11.22 3.88 4.76
C SER A 37 9.76 3.51 4.52
N VAL A 38 9.37 3.47 3.24
CA VAL A 38 8.07 2.97 2.79
C VAL A 38 8.04 1.44 2.86
N ILE A 39 6.99 0.89 3.46
CA ILE A 39 6.80 -0.55 3.66
C ILE A 39 5.73 -1.12 2.74
N ASP A 40 4.66 -0.37 2.53
CA ASP A 40 3.53 -0.82 1.71
C ASP A 40 2.80 0.38 1.10
N ILE A 41 2.15 0.16 -0.04
CA ILE A 41 1.36 1.18 -0.75
C ILE A 41 0.07 0.53 -1.24
N GLU A 42 -1.05 1.18 -0.99
CA GLU A 42 -2.38 0.76 -1.48
C GLU A 42 -3.13 1.97 -2.06
N ASN A 43 -3.90 1.76 -3.11
CA ASN A 43 -4.75 2.82 -3.67
C ASN A 43 -6.18 2.70 -3.16
N ASP A 44 -6.84 3.83 -2.90
CA ASP A 44 -8.29 3.81 -2.64
C ASP A 44 -9.09 3.88 -3.95
N LEU A 45 -10.42 3.92 -3.81
CA LEU A 45 -11.34 3.97 -4.95
C LEU A 45 -11.39 5.34 -5.64
N ASP A 46 -10.94 6.40 -4.96
CA ASP A 46 -10.93 7.77 -5.47
C ASP A 46 -9.62 8.12 -6.18
N GLY A 47 -8.64 7.19 -6.16
CA GLY A 47 -7.36 7.32 -6.84
C GLY A 47 -6.24 7.86 -5.95
N GLY A 48 -6.50 8.08 -4.66
CA GLY A 48 -5.49 8.45 -3.69
C GLY A 48 -4.61 7.27 -3.28
N LEU A 49 -3.40 7.58 -2.81
CA LEU A 49 -2.42 6.58 -2.39
C LEU A 49 -2.24 6.60 -0.87
N TRP A 50 -2.46 5.46 -0.25
CA TRP A 50 -2.14 5.19 1.14
C TRP A 50 -0.75 4.56 1.20
N ILE A 51 0.14 5.16 1.99
CA ILE A 51 1.56 4.82 2.02
C ILE A 51 1.96 4.54 3.47
N ALA A 52 2.22 3.27 3.76
CA ALA A 52 2.69 2.81 5.06
C ALA A 52 4.19 3.02 5.19
N THR A 53 4.61 3.52 6.36
CA THR A 53 6.02 3.73 6.67
C THR A 53 6.39 3.17 8.04
N TRP A 54 7.68 3.19 8.37
CA TRP A 54 8.14 2.88 9.73
C TRP A 54 7.59 3.81 10.81
N ASP A 55 7.24 5.05 10.44
CA ASP A 55 6.75 6.02 11.39
C ASP A 55 5.64 6.87 10.74
N GLY A 56 4.42 6.33 10.74
CA GLY A 56 3.20 7.00 10.29
C GLY A 56 2.58 6.40 9.04
N LEU A 57 1.31 6.72 8.84
CA LEU A 57 0.57 6.50 7.59
C LEU A 57 0.53 7.81 6.82
N ASN A 58 0.69 7.74 5.50
CA ASN A 58 0.54 8.90 4.64
C ASN A 58 -0.59 8.65 3.66
N TYR A 59 -1.36 9.68 3.38
CA TYR A 59 -2.30 9.71 2.28
C TYR A 59 -1.85 10.78 1.28
N TYR A 60 -1.63 10.40 0.04
CA TYR A 60 -1.28 11.30 -1.05
C TYR A 60 -2.45 11.42 -2.01
N ASP A 61 -2.96 12.64 -2.17
CA ASP A 61 -4.12 12.93 -3.02
C ASP A 61 -3.75 13.27 -4.48
N GLY A 62 -2.47 13.14 -4.84
CA GLY A 62 -1.92 13.57 -6.13
C GLY A 62 -1.27 14.95 -6.10
N TYR A 63 -1.38 15.68 -4.99
CA TYR A 63 -0.81 17.01 -4.80
C TYR A 63 -0.06 17.11 -3.48
N GLU A 64 -0.69 16.72 -2.38
CA GLU A 64 -0.19 16.89 -1.02
C GLU A 64 -0.27 15.60 -0.19
N PHE A 65 0.57 15.53 0.84
CA PHE A 65 0.56 14.45 1.81
C PHE A 65 -0.21 14.86 3.07
N THR A 66 -1.15 14.01 3.48
CA THR A 66 -1.73 14.02 4.83
C THR A 66 -1.07 12.93 5.66
N ILE A 67 -0.51 13.31 6.81
CA ILE A 67 0.16 12.38 7.73
C ILE A 67 -0.78 12.01 8.88
N TYR A 68 -0.92 10.71 9.13
CA TYR A 68 -1.59 10.19 10.33
C TYR A 68 -0.57 9.56 11.27
N LYS A 69 -0.66 9.92 12.55
CA LYS A 69 0.17 9.41 13.65
C LYS A 69 -0.71 8.85 14.75
N HIS A 70 -0.16 7.91 15.50
CA HIS A 70 -0.77 7.41 16.71
C HIS A 70 -0.75 8.50 17.78
N ASP A 71 -1.92 8.77 18.35
CA ASP A 71 -2.08 9.59 19.54
C ASP A 71 -2.73 8.75 20.64
N VAL A 72 -2.03 8.63 21.77
CA VAL A 72 -2.48 7.86 22.93
C VAL A 72 -3.75 8.43 23.58
N ASN A 73 -4.06 9.70 23.31
CA ASN A 73 -5.24 10.39 23.84
C ASN A 73 -6.42 10.40 22.85
N ASP A 74 -6.21 10.00 21.60
CA ASP A 74 -7.25 9.94 20.58
C ASP A 74 -7.43 8.50 20.08
N ASN A 75 -8.52 7.87 20.52
CA ASN A 75 -8.87 6.51 20.12
C ASN A 75 -9.31 6.39 18.65
N THR A 76 -9.46 7.51 17.94
CA THR A 76 -9.73 7.58 16.50
C THR A 76 -8.49 7.85 15.65
N SER A 77 -7.31 7.98 16.28
CA SER A 77 -6.01 7.99 15.58
C SER A 77 -5.61 6.57 15.14
N ILE A 78 -4.58 6.44 14.28
CA ILE A 78 -4.05 5.12 13.90
C ILE A 78 -3.54 4.35 15.14
N PRO A 79 -3.59 3.00 15.15
CA PRO A 79 -3.31 2.22 16.35
C PRO A 79 -1.81 2.02 16.63
N GLY A 80 -0.94 2.70 15.90
CA GLY A 80 0.51 2.59 16.00
C GLY A 80 1.20 3.13 14.75
N ASN A 81 2.41 3.68 14.91
CA ASN A 81 3.10 4.36 13.80
C ASN A 81 3.79 3.41 12.82
N TYR A 82 4.31 2.28 13.28
CA TYR A 82 4.98 1.33 12.40
C TYR A 82 3.96 0.45 11.72
N ILE A 83 3.59 0.81 10.49
CA ILE A 83 2.63 0.09 9.67
C ILE A 83 3.37 -0.88 8.76
N VAL A 84 2.93 -2.13 8.76
CA VAL A 84 3.58 -3.22 8.01
C VAL A 84 2.76 -3.73 6.85
N LYS A 85 1.47 -3.39 6.82
CA LYS A 85 0.58 -3.81 5.74
C LYS A 85 -0.64 -2.91 5.62
N LEU A 86 -1.00 -2.63 4.38
CA LEU A 86 -2.25 -2.01 3.96
C LEU A 86 -3.03 -3.02 3.11
N GLU A 87 -4.36 -3.00 3.24
CA GLU A 87 -5.24 -3.77 2.36
C GLU A 87 -6.49 -2.96 2.08
N ARG A 88 -6.92 -2.92 0.82
CA ARG A 88 -8.26 -2.48 0.47
C ARG A 88 -9.22 -3.67 0.38
N ASP A 89 -10.32 -3.61 1.11
CA ASP A 89 -11.36 -4.63 0.98
C ASP A 89 -12.29 -4.40 -0.24
N ASN A 90 -13.17 -5.35 -0.53
CA ASN A 90 -14.09 -5.26 -1.68
C ASN A 90 -15.15 -4.15 -1.55
N ALA A 91 -15.35 -3.61 -0.34
CA ALA A 91 -16.22 -2.46 -0.12
C ALA A 91 -15.44 -1.14 -0.29
N GLY A 92 -14.13 -1.19 -0.54
CA GLY A 92 -13.28 -0.03 -0.74
C GLY A 92 -12.66 0.53 0.54
N PHE A 93 -12.88 -0.10 1.70
CA PHE A 93 -12.28 0.38 2.93
C PHE A 93 -10.79 0.05 2.98
N ILE A 94 -10.02 1.01 3.49
CA ILE A 94 -8.59 0.83 3.75
C ILE A 94 -8.40 0.30 5.16
N TRP A 95 -7.67 -0.82 5.24
CA TRP A 95 -7.30 -1.48 6.47
C TRP A 95 -5.81 -1.36 6.72
N ILE A 96 -5.47 -1.15 7.99
CA ILE A 96 -4.13 -0.86 8.47
C ILE A 96 -3.74 -1.96 9.45
N PHE A 97 -2.57 -2.55 9.23
CA PHE A 97 -1.97 -3.51 10.14
C PHE A 97 -0.60 -3.04 10.59
N THR A 98 -0.41 -2.92 11.91
CA THR A 98 0.84 -2.43 12.50
C THR A 98 1.77 -3.56 12.91
N ARG A 99 3.06 -3.25 13.02
CA ARG A 99 4.08 -4.19 13.53
C ARG A 99 3.75 -4.71 14.94
N GLY A 100 3.04 -3.90 15.75
CA GLY A 100 2.59 -4.27 17.08
C GLY A 100 1.43 -5.26 17.11
N GLY A 101 0.90 -5.66 15.94
CA GLY A 101 -0.25 -6.55 15.83
C GLY A 101 -1.59 -5.82 15.95
N ASN A 102 -1.64 -4.51 15.76
CA ASN A 102 -2.92 -3.79 15.82
C ASN A 102 -3.55 -3.68 14.44
N VAL A 103 -4.88 -3.80 14.37
CA VAL A 103 -5.67 -3.64 13.14
C VAL A 103 -6.57 -2.42 13.28
N SER A 104 -6.67 -1.62 12.23
CA SER A 104 -7.59 -0.50 12.16
C SER A 104 -8.18 -0.33 10.78
N LYS A 105 -9.35 0.29 10.70
CA LYS A 105 -10.05 0.61 9.45
C LYS A 105 -10.21 2.12 9.33
N TYR A 106 -9.89 2.70 8.18
CA TYR A 106 -10.21 4.09 7.91
C TYR A 106 -11.72 4.27 7.74
N ILE A 107 -12.31 5.23 8.48
CA ILE A 107 -13.77 5.49 8.49
C ILE A 107 -14.13 6.87 7.95
N GLY A 108 -13.19 7.54 7.28
CA GLY A 108 -13.38 8.89 6.74
C GLY A 108 -13.08 9.99 7.76
N ASN A 109 -13.05 11.23 7.27
CA ASN A 109 -12.81 12.45 8.06
C ASN A 109 -11.57 12.36 8.96
N ASN A 110 -10.47 11.80 8.43
CA ASN A 110 -9.20 11.64 9.14
C ASN A 110 -9.28 10.73 10.39
N LYS A 111 -10.30 9.85 10.47
CA LYS A 111 -10.54 8.98 11.62
C LYS A 111 -10.42 7.50 11.28
N PHE A 112 -10.04 6.76 12.31
CA PHE A 112 -9.78 5.33 12.26
C PHE A 112 -10.60 4.59 13.31
N GLN A 113 -11.17 3.46 12.94
CA GLN A 113 -11.80 2.53 13.85
C GLN A 113 -10.79 1.45 14.23
N ASN A 114 -10.21 1.57 15.43
CA ASN A 114 -9.25 0.61 15.96
C ASN A 114 -9.96 -0.64 16.49
N LEU A 115 -9.61 -1.81 15.93
CA LEU A 115 -10.21 -3.08 16.33
C LEU A 115 -9.49 -3.65 17.56
N LYS A 116 -10.27 -4.24 18.47
CA LYS A 116 -9.77 -4.92 19.66
C LYS A 116 -9.91 -6.42 19.50
N PHE A 117 -8.88 -7.14 19.92
CA PHE A 117 -8.82 -8.59 19.89
C PHE A 117 -8.33 -9.08 21.25
N ASP A 118 -8.81 -10.24 21.68
CA ASP A 118 -8.36 -10.88 22.92
C ASP A 118 -6.89 -11.35 22.82
N GLU A 119 -6.47 -11.71 21.61
CA GLU A 119 -5.12 -12.11 21.26
C GLU A 119 -4.57 -11.20 20.17
N ALA A 120 -3.27 -10.88 20.24
CA ALA A 120 -2.63 -10.02 19.24
C ALA A 120 -2.68 -10.66 17.84
N PRO A 121 -3.35 -10.00 16.87
CA PRO A 121 -3.28 -10.38 15.47
C PRO A 121 -1.84 -10.51 14.96
N LYS A 122 -1.61 -11.53 14.12
CA LYS A 122 -0.30 -11.78 13.48
C LYS A 122 -0.32 -11.52 11.99
N ARG A 123 -1.50 -11.61 11.38
CA ARG A 123 -1.66 -11.49 9.94
C ARG A 123 -2.99 -10.87 9.58
N MET A 124 -2.94 -10.05 8.55
CA MET A 124 -4.09 -9.50 7.84
C MET A 124 -3.97 -9.90 6.38
N GLU A 125 -5.04 -10.48 5.82
CA GLU A 125 -5.11 -10.90 4.41
C GLU A 125 -6.49 -10.61 3.85
N VAL A 126 -6.56 -10.45 2.53
CA VAL A 126 -7.83 -10.37 1.80
C VAL A 126 -8.24 -11.78 1.34
N SER A 127 -9.47 -12.17 1.67
CA SER A 127 -10.05 -13.44 1.24
C SER A 127 -10.32 -13.45 -0.27
N LYS A 128 -10.60 -14.62 -0.85
CA LYS A 128 -11.03 -14.73 -2.26
C LYS A 128 -12.31 -13.95 -2.58
N LYS A 129 -13.13 -13.65 -1.56
CA LYS A 129 -14.35 -12.83 -1.69
C LYS A 129 -14.09 -11.34 -1.45
N GLY A 130 -12.84 -10.97 -1.18
CA GLY A 130 -12.41 -9.61 -0.93
C GLY A 130 -12.73 -9.08 0.48
N ASN A 131 -12.96 -9.98 1.45
CA ASN A 131 -13.14 -9.60 2.86
C ASN A 131 -11.81 -9.66 3.61
N ILE A 132 -11.65 -8.85 4.65
CA ILE A 132 -10.48 -8.95 5.53
C ILE A 132 -10.57 -10.16 6.45
N ILE A 133 -9.50 -10.95 6.44
CA ILE A 133 -9.23 -12.07 7.33
C ILE A 133 -8.11 -11.68 8.29
N ILE A 134 -8.37 -11.84 9.59
CA ILE A 134 -7.36 -11.67 10.64
C ILE A 134 -7.04 -13.03 11.27
N GLN A 135 -5.75 -13.31 11.43
CA GLN A 135 -5.23 -14.53 12.06
C GLN A 135 -4.54 -14.22 13.39
N THR A 136 -4.88 -14.97 14.45
CA THR A 136 -4.25 -14.92 15.79
C THR A 136 -3.47 -16.21 16.09
N GLU A 137 -2.72 -16.26 17.20
CA GLU A 137 -1.76 -17.34 17.49
C GLU A 137 -2.38 -18.65 17.98
N ILE A 138 -3.38 -18.64 18.88
CA ILE A 138 -3.62 -19.83 19.73
C ILE A 138 -4.70 -20.76 19.19
N PHE A 139 -5.47 -20.32 18.20
CA PHE A 139 -6.31 -21.21 17.42
C PHE A 139 -6.18 -20.78 15.97
N HIS A 140 -6.16 -21.72 15.02
CA HIS A 140 -6.43 -21.44 13.60
C HIS A 140 -7.88 -20.93 13.39
N LYS A 141 -8.34 -20.01 14.24
CA LYS A 141 -9.64 -19.38 14.21
C LYS A 141 -9.47 -18.15 13.32
N ILE A 142 -9.75 -18.34 12.04
CA ILE A 142 -9.89 -17.25 11.09
C ILE A 142 -11.09 -16.44 11.56
N GLN A 143 -10.85 -15.23 12.05
CA GLN A 143 -11.92 -14.26 12.23
C GLN A 143 -12.06 -13.53 10.90
N GLU A 144 -13.08 -13.90 10.12
CA GLU A 144 -13.53 -13.05 9.03
C GLU A 144 -14.14 -11.81 9.67
N CYS A 145 -13.52 -10.65 9.47
CA CYS A 145 -14.14 -9.38 9.79
C CYS A 145 -15.21 -9.10 8.73
N LEU A 146 -16.36 -9.77 8.86
CA LEU A 146 -17.59 -9.37 8.20
C LEU A 146 -18.18 -8.22 9.02
N LEU A 147 -17.75 -6.99 8.76
CA LEU A 147 -18.55 -5.84 9.18
C LEU A 147 -19.77 -5.79 8.25
N LYS A 148 -20.80 -6.55 8.60
CA LYS A 148 -22.14 -6.41 8.04
C LYS A 148 -23.02 -5.73 9.07
N GLU A 149 -23.71 -4.70 8.56
CA GLU A 149 -24.75 -3.84 9.15
C GLU A 149 -24.25 -2.59 9.86
#